data_AF-A0A4R0Y5S2-F1
#
_entry.id   AF-A0A4R0Y5S2-F1
#
_cell.length_a   1.000
_cell.length_b   1.000
_cell.length_c   1.000
_cell.angle_alpha   90.00
_cell.angle_beta   90.00
_cell.angle_gamma   90.00
#
_symmetry.space_group_name_H-M   'P 1'
#
loop_
_entity.id
_entity.type
_entity.pdbx_description
1 polymer ?
#
loop_
_entity_poly.entity_id
_entity_poly.type
_entity_poly.pdbx_seq_one_letter_code
_entity_poly.pdbx_strand_id
1 'polypeptide(L)' 'MLAERQHVSLRTLERWRGDGSGPRFLRVGPRKVIYPIAEVERWEAERMYASRAAELSGRSRAA' A
#
# COMPACT_ATOMS: atom_id res chain seq x y z
N MET A 1 14.58 13.88 -2.94
CA MET A 1 13.16 13.76 -3.36
C MET A 1 12.69 12.37 -3.01
N LEU A 2 11.64 12.20 -2.19
CA LEU A 2 11.18 10.90 -1.70
C LEU A 2 10.39 10.09 -2.76
N ALA A 3 10.31 10.58 -4.00
CA ALA A 3 9.62 9.95 -5.11
C ALA A 3 10.46 8.89 -5.85
N GLU A 4 11.77 8.82 -5.63
CA GLU A 4 12.66 7.90 -6.38
C GLU A 4 12.80 6.49 -5.78
N ARG A 5 12.37 6.26 -4.53
CA ARG A 5 12.66 4.99 -3.86
C ARG A 5 11.58 3.92 -4.01
N GLN A 6 10.37 4.31 -4.37
CA GLN A 6 9.25 3.41 -4.60
C GLN A 6 8.58 3.89 -5.89
N HIS A 7 8.55 3.07 -6.92
CA HIS A 7 7.98 3.35 -8.25
C HIS A 7 6.43 3.47 -8.21
N VAL A 8 5.89 4.17 -7.22
CA VAL A 8 4.46 4.34 -6.99
C VAL A 8 4.10 5.76 -7.39
N SER A 9 3.42 5.88 -8.52
CA SER A 9 2.96 7.18 -9.03
C SER A 9 2.04 7.88 -8.02
N LEU A 10 2.04 9.21 -8.02
CA LEU A 10 1.08 10.05 -7.25
C LEU A 10 -0.37 9.58 -7.45
N ARG A 11 -0.71 9.18 -8.67
CA ARG A 11 -2.02 8.67 -9.05
C ARG A 11 -2.40 7.38 -8.34
N THR A 12 -1.42 6.50 -8.09
CA THR A 12 -1.61 5.27 -7.31
C THR A 12 -1.86 5.62 -5.83
N LEU A 13 -1.16 6.60 -5.28
CA LEU A 13 -1.35 7.05 -3.90
C LEU A 13 -2.71 7.72 -3.69
N GLU A 14 -3.19 8.48 -4.67
CA GLU A 14 -4.53 9.08 -4.65
C GLU A 14 -5.61 8.00 -4.66
N ARG A 15 -5.48 7.02 -5.56
CA ARG A 15 -6.40 5.87 -5.61
C ARG A 15 -6.42 5.11 -4.30
N TRP A 16 -5.27 4.83 -3.71
CA TRP A 16 -5.17 4.13 -2.42
C TRP A 16 -5.86 4.86 -1.27
N ARG A 17 -5.88 6.21 -1.28
CA ARG A 17 -6.64 6.98 -0.29
C ARG A 17 -8.15 6.88 -0.49
N GLY A 18 -8.61 6.87 -1.75
CA GLY A 18 -10.04 6.75 -2.06
C GLY A 18 -10.59 5.35 -1.77
N ASP A 19 -9.86 4.32 -2.19
CA ASP A 19 -10.30 2.92 -2.12
C ASP A 19 -9.95 2.25 -0.78
N GLY A 20 -9.24 2.94 0.13
CA GLY A 20 -8.77 2.38 1.42
C GLY A 20 -7.80 1.19 1.28
N SER A 21 -7.28 0.96 0.08
CA SER A 21 -6.59 -0.28 -0.30
C SER A 21 -5.06 -0.20 -0.20
N GLY A 22 -4.52 0.87 0.40
CA GLY A 22 -3.08 1.14 0.48
C GLY A 22 -2.48 1.11 1.89
N PRO A 23 -1.17 1.36 1.99
CA PRO A 23 -0.47 1.49 3.27
C PRO A 23 -1.04 2.66 4.08
N ARG A 24 -0.93 2.56 5.41
CA ARG A 24 -1.40 3.63 6.28
C ARG A 24 -0.60 4.89 6.01
N PHE A 25 -1.31 6.01 6.01
CA PHE A 25 -0.73 7.31 5.74
C PHE A 25 -0.83 8.19 6.99
N LEU A 26 0.15 9.07 7.13
CA LEU A 26 0.16 10.11 8.16
C LEU A 26 -0.23 11.43 7.52
N ARG A 27 -1.31 12.04 8.00
CA ARG A 27 -1.71 13.40 7.60
C ARG A 27 -0.99 14.41 8.47
N VAL A 28 0.05 15.04 7.91
CA VAL A 28 0.90 16.02 8.60
C VAL A 28 0.39 17.45 8.43
N GLY A 29 -0.45 17.69 7.41
CA GLY A 29 -1.11 18.98 7.23
C GLY A 29 -2.32 18.90 6.30
N PRO A 30 -3.00 20.03 6.02
CA PRO A 30 -4.23 20.06 5.24
C PRO A 30 -4.07 19.47 3.83
N ARG A 31 -2.88 19.64 3.23
CA ARG A 31 -2.52 19.14 1.89
C ARG A 31 -1.31 18.20 1.90
N LYS A 32 -0.71 17.97 3.07
CA LYS A 32 0.51 17.17 3.19
C LYS A 32 0.22 15.86 3.86
N VAL A 33 0.41 14.78 3.11
CA VAL A 33 0.27 13.42 3.58
C VAL A 33 1.55 12.68 3.25
N ILE A 34 2.04 11.91 4.22
CA ILE A 34 3.28 11.16 4.15
C ILE A 34 2.93 9.69 4.33
N TYR A 35 3.63 8.83 3.62
CA TYR A 35 3.58 7.39 3.84
C TYR A 35 4.86 6.99 4.59
N PRO A 36 4.77 6.67 5.90
CA PRO A 36 5.92 6.17 6.63
C PRO A 36 6.44 4.89 6.00
N ILE A 37 7.75 4.76 5.83
CA ILE A 37 8.36 3.59 5.20
C ILE A 37 7.96 2.30 5.93
N ALA A 38 7.97 2.31 7.27
CA ALA A 38 7.56 1.14 8.06
C ALA A 38 6.11 0.68 7.79
N GLU A 39 5.21 1.61 7.48
CA GLU A 39 3.82 1.29 7.13
C GLU A 39 3.70 0.75 5.70
N VAL A 40 4.54 1.27 4.79
CA VAL A 40 4.67 0.75 3.43
C VAL A 40 5.23 -0.67 3.45
N GLU A 41 6.34 -0.90 4.15
CA GLU A 41 6.98 -2.21 4.27
C GLU A 41 6.05 -3.25 4.89
N ARG A 42 5.28 -2.87 5.91
CA ARG A 42 4.27 -3.77 6.47
C ARG A 42 3.16 -4.10 5.47
N TRP A 43 2.64 -3.10 4.76
CA TRP A 43 1.60 -3.31 3.76
C TRP A 43 2.12 -4.19 2.60
N GLU A 44 3.38 -4.01 2.21
CA GLU A 44 4.06 -4.86 1.24
C GLU A 44 4.21 -6.27 1.78
N ALA A 45 4.69 -6.46 3.01
CA ALA A 45 4.83 -7.78 3.63
C ALA A 45 3.49 -8.52 3.74
N GLU A 46 2.41 -7.82 4.08
CA GLU A 46 1.04 -8.36 4.12
C GLU A 46 0.50 -8.75 2.73
N ARG A 47 1.09 -8.22 1.64
CA ARG A 47 0.68 -8.44 0.25
C ARG A 47 1.76 -9.07 -0.61
N MET A 48 2.84 -9.57 0.00
CA MET A 48 3.93 -10.23 -0.70
C MET A 48 3.63 -11.72 -0.75
N TYR A 49 3.27 -12.19 -1.93
CA TYR A 49 2.97 -13.60 -2.17
C TYR A 49 4.08 -14.22 -3.01
N ALA A 50 4.55 -15.41 -2.63
CA ALA A 50 5.57 -16.14 -3.37
C ALA A 50 5.12 -16.55 -4.79
N SER A 51 3.80 -16.66 -5.02
CA SER A 51 3.21 -16.92 -6.33
C SER A 51 1.73 -16.52 -6.37
N ARG A 52 1.16 -16.34 -7.57
CA ARG A 52 -0.27 -16.08 -7.78
C ARG A 52 -1.17 -17.20 -7.23
N ALA A 53 -0.67 -18.44 -7.23
CA ALA A 53 -1.36 -19.57 -6.60
C ALA A 53 -1.45 -19.42 -5.07
N ALA A 54 -0.36 -18.96 -4.43
CA ALA A 54 -0.36 -18.66 -2.99
C ALA A 54 -1.31 -17.50 -2.65
N GLU A 55 -1.35 -16.45 -3.46
CA GLU A 55 -2.30 -15.34 -3.31
C GLU A 55 -3.78 -15.80 -3.35
N LEU A 56 -4.12 -16.70 -4.29
CA LEU A 56 -5.49 -17.19 -4.46
C LEU A 56 -5.90 -18.18 -3.36
N SER A 57 -4.96 -18.98 -2.85
CA SER A 57 -5.21 -19.93 -1.76
C SER A 57 -5.60 -19.27 -0.43
N GLY A 58 -5.05 -18.08 -0.13
CA GLY A 58 -5.41 -17.33 1.08
C GLY A 58 -6.79 -16.67 1.00
N ARG A 59 -7.32 -16.48 -0.21
CA ARG A 59 -8.59 -15.78 -0.46
C ARG A 59 -9.81 -16.71 -0.41
N SER A 60 -9.62 -18.03 -0.30
CA SER A 60 -10.71 -19.02 -0.39
C SER A 60 -11.39 -19.39 0.95
N ARG A 61 -11.19 -18.61 2.02
CA ARG A 61 -11.92 -18.77 3.29
C ARG A 61 -12.73 -17.51 3.63
N ALA A 62 -13.74 -17.25 2.81
CA ALA A 62 -14.87 -16.40 3.16
C ALA A 62 -16.04 -16.81 2.26
N ALA A 63 -16.69 -17.92 2.62
CA ALA A 63 -18.01 -18.32 2.17
C ALA A 63 -18.91 -18.37 3.41
#